data_AF-A0A3M6HEG8-F1
#
_entry.id   AF-A0A3M6HEG8-F1
#
_cell.length_a   1.000
_cell.length_b   1.000
_cell.length_c   1.000
_cell.angle_alpha   90.00
_cell.angle_beta   90.00
_cell.angle_gamma   90.00
#
_symmetry.space_group_name_H-M   'P 1'
#
loop_
_entity.id
_entity.type
_entity.pdbx_description
1 polymer ?
#
loop_
_entity_poly.entity_id
_entity_poly.type
_entity_poly.pdbx_seq_one_letter_code
_entity_poly.pdbx_strand_id
1 'polypeptide(L)'
;ADSAVIVQCSGYQPVLPTLKDAEGNFISLRETKGGLESDACGCPLDQQGRRMKGLYLFGLGAGLGVDPHLGSEPAFDGRIYGVWQFHHDASRAVVEAVTSRLSCPAAVPEMIGMDLFMQAALHIQAG
;
A
#
# COMPACT_ATOMS: atom_id res chain seq x y z
N ALA A 1 -13.76 13.11 41.44
CA ALA A 1 -14.08 14.41 40.82
C ALA A 1 -14.39 14.13 39.37
N ASP A 2 -15.55 14.53 38.88
CA ASP A 2 -15.95 14.31 37.48
C ASP A 2 -15.36 15.41 36.58
N SER A 3 -14.92 15.00 35.40
CA SER A 3 -14.39 15.89 34.37
C SER A 3 -15.53 16.59 33.63
N ALA A 4 -15.48 17.91 33.53
CA ALA A 4 -16.49 18.68 32.79
C ALA A 4 -16.34 18.58 31.25
N VAL A 5 -15.15 18.21 30.75
CA VAL A 5 -14.85 18.06 29.32
C VAL A 5 -13.86 16.91 29.12
N ILE A 6 -14.03 16.17 28.02
CA ILE A 6 -13.07 15.18 27.52
C ILE A 6 -12.58 15.64 26.15
N VAL A 7 -11.26 15.74 25.98
CA VAL A 7 -10.63 16.01 24.68
C VAL A 7 -9.96 14.72 24.21
N GLN A 8 -10.43 14.18 23.08
CA GLN A 8 -9.86 12.96 22.50
C GLN A 8 -8.68 13.30 21.59
N CYS A 9 -7.49 12.79 21.95
CA CYS A 9 -6.24 12.98 21.23
C CYS A 9 -5.66 11.66 20.71
N SER A 10 -6.51 10.73 20.26
CA SER A 10 -6.10 9.38 19.83
C SER A 10 -5.48 9.32 18.42
N GLY A 11 -5.38 10.46 17.73
CA GLY A 11 -4.95 10.52 16.33
C GLY A 11 -6.04 10.09 15.34
N TYR A 12 -5.63 9.83 14.10
CA TYR A 12 -6.49 9.39 13.00
C TYR A 12 -6.15 7.96 12.60
N GLN A 13 -7.18 7.15 12.38
CA GLN A 13 -7.07 5.81 11.81
C GLN A 13 -7.56 5.84 10.35
N PRO A 14 -6.73 5.45 9.37
CA PRO A 14 -7.18 5.37 7.98
C PRO A 14 -8.28 4.32 7.81
N VAL A 15 -9.36 4.70 7.13
CA VAL A 15 -10.38 3.76 6.64
C VAL A 15 -10.03 3.40 5.21
N LEU A 16 -9.58 2.17 5.00
CA LEU A 16 -9.19 1.70 3.67
C LEU A 16 -10.42 1.26 2.85
N PRO A 17 -10.40 1.48 1.53
CA PRO A 17 -11.32 0.78 0.64
C PRO A 17 -11.02 -0.73 0.71
N THR A 18 -12.02 -1.54 0.38
CA THR A 18 -11.82 -2.98 0.23
C THR A 18 -10.83 -3.24 -0.90
N LEU A 19 -9.71 -3.89 -0.57
CA LEU A 19 -8.69 -4.29 -1.53
C LEU A 19 -8.85 -5.78 -1.86
N LYS A 20 -8.73 -6.12 -3.14
CA LYS A 20 -8.74 -7.49 -3.64
C LYS A 20 -7.59 -7.71 -4.61
N ASP A 21 -7.03 -8.93 -4.61
CA ASP A 21 -6.09 -9.36 -5.64
C ASP A 21 -6.82 -9.73 -6.94
N ALA A 22 -6.06 -10.21 -7.94
CA ALA A 22 -6.61 -10.58 -9.25
C ALA A 22 -7.56 -11.78 -9.17
N GLU A 23 -7.36 -12.66 -8.19
CA GLU A 23 -8.17 -13.84 -7.91
C GLU A 23 -9.42 -13.50 -7.06
N GLY A 24 -9.53 -12.25 -6.58
CA GLY A 24 -10.65 -11.76 -5.80
C GLY A 24 -10.51 -11.99 -4.29
N ASN A 25 -9.37 -12.49 -3.81
CA ASN A 25 -9.10 -12.63 -2.38
C ASN A 25 -8.90 -11.26 -1.74
N PHE A 26 -9.36 -11.12 -0.50
CA PHE A 26 -9.18 -9.87 0.24
C PHE A 26 -7.72 -9.65 0.62
N ILE A 27 -7.23 -8.44 0.33
CA ILE A 27 -5.93 -7.96 0.78
C ILE A 27 -6.14 -7.18 2.07
N SER A 28 -5.47 -7.61 3.14
CA SER A 28 -5.38 -6.87 4.40
C SER A 28 -3.98 -6.32 4.56
N LEU A 29 -3.85 -5.01 4.72
CA LEU A 29 -2.58 -4.35 4.98
C LEU A 29 -2.24 -4.42 6.47
N ARG A 30 -0.95 -4.44 6.78
CA ARG A 30 -0.47 -4.41 8.16
C ARG A 30 -0.65 -3.03 8.76
N GLU A 31 -1.10 -3.02 10.00
CA GLU A 31 -1.17 -1.83 10.83
C GLU A 31 -0.33 -2.01 12.09
N THR A 32 0.53 -1.04 12.36
CA THR A 32 1.46 -1.04 13.49
C THR A 32 1.38 0.32 14.19
N LYS A 33 1.33 0.32 15.53
CA LYS A 33 1.22 1.56 16.34
C LYS A 33 0.01 2.44 15.95
N GLY A 34 -1.11 1.86 15.54
CA GLY A 34 -2.35 2.58 15.20
C GLY A 34 -2.38 3.25 13.83
N GLY A 35 -1.68 2.69 12.84
CA GLY A 35 -1.79 3.14 11.45
C GLY A 35 -1.08 2.19 10.50
N LEU A 36 -1.24 2.43 9.20
CA LEU A 36 -0.64 1.60 8.16
C LEU A 36 0.88 1.62 8.24
N GLU A 37 1.50 0.53 7.80
CA GLU A 37 2.94 0.39 7.71
C GLU A 37 3.36 0.34 6.23
N SER A 38 3.88 1.46 5.72
CA SER A 38 4.50 1.56 4.41
C SER A 38 5.96 1.96 4.53
N ASP A 39 6.76 1.72 3.49
CA ASP A 39 8.08 2.32 3.42
C ASP A 39 8.01 3.82 3.05
N ALA A 40 9.17 4.46 2.94
CA ALA A 40 9.32 5.85 2.55
C ALA A 40 8.76 6.15 1.13
N CYS A 41 8.69 5.14 0.27
CA CYS A 41 8.17 5.22 -1.08
C CYS A 41 6.69 4.83 -1.16
N GLY A 42 6.03 4.61 -0.02
CA GLY A 42 4.61 4.30 0.06
C GLY A 42 4.24 2.84 -0.20
N CYS A 43 5.19 1.89 -0.24
CA CYS A 43 4.88 0.49 -0.46
C CYS A 43 4.46 -0.21 0.86
N PRO A 44 3.20 -0.64 1.01
CA PRO A 44 2.70 -1.19 2.27
C PRO A 44 3.12 -2.65 2.47
N LEU A 45 3.00 -3.12 3.72
CA LEU A 45 3.12 -4.54 4.07
C LEU A 45 1.74 -5.23 4.10
N ASP A 46 1.71 -6.49 3.71
CA ASP A 46 0.62 -7.40 4.11
C ASP A 46 0.77 -7.88 5.56
N GLN A 47 -0.22 -8.62 6.04
CA GLN A 47 -0.21 -9.22 7.38
C GLN A 47 1.01 -10.14 7.61
N GLN A 48 1.54 -10.78 6.57
CA GLN A 48 2.73 -11.64 6.64
C GLN A 48 4.05 -10.85 6.63
N GLY A 49 4.01 -9.52 6.47
CA GLY A 49 5.19 -8.66 6.46
C GLY A 49 5.88 -8.63 5.09
N ARG A 50 5.18 -9.00 4.02
CA ARG A 50 5.67 -8.91 2.65
C ARG A 50 5.24 -7.58 2.03
N ARG A 51 6.15 -6.96 1.28
CA ARG A 51 5.86 -5.73 0.53
C ARG A 51 4.87 -6.01 -0.59
N MET A 52 3.79 -5.24 -0.64
CA MET A 52 2.76 -5.33 -1.67
C MET A 52 3.23 -4.62 -2.95
N LYS A 53 4.08 -5.30 -3.72
CA LYS A 53 4.64 -4.75 -4.97
C LYS A 53 3.53 -4.31 -5.91
N GLY A 54 3.61 -3.08 -6.40
CA GLY A 54 2.61 -2.49 -7.29
C GLY A 54 1.48 -1.75 -6.58
N LEU A 55 1.39 -1.83 -5.25
CA LEU A 55 0.52 -0.99 -4.43
C LEU A 55 1.34 0.12 -3.78
N TYR A 56 0.86 1.35 -3.89
CA TYR A 56 1.51 2.55 -3.34
C TYR A 56 0.48 3.39 -2.59
N LEU A 57 0.83 3.82 -1.39
CA LEU A 57 0.03 4.68 -0.52
C LEU A 57 0.71 6.04 -0.40
N PHE A 58 -0.06 7.12 -0.44
CA PHE A 58 0.44 8.47 -0.20
C PHE A 58 -0.61 9.32 0.53
N GLY A 59 -0.15 10.38 1.19
CA GLY A 59 -0.99 11.32 1.93
C GLY A 59 -1.29 10.93 3.38
N LEU A 60 -2.29 11.60 3.95
CA LEU A 60 -2.68 11.45 5.35
C LEU A 60 -3.07 10.00 5.67
N GLY A 61 -2.39 9.39 6.63
CA GLY A 61 -2.67 8.01 7.06
C GLY A 61 -2.03 6.94 6.19
N ALA A 62 -1.25 7.29 5.16
CA ALA A 62 -0.57 6.33 4.30
C ALA A 62 0.48 5.47 5.02
N GLY A 63 0.94 5.93 6.20
CA GLY A 63 1.87 5.14 7.00
C GLY A 63 3.32 5.22 6.54
N LEU A 64 3.70 6.30 5.85
CA LEU A 64 5.05 6.49 5.30
C LEU A 64 6.12 6.27 6.37
N GLY A 65 7.05 5.38 6.05
CA GLY A 65 8.18 5.06 6.91
C GLY A 65 9.09 6.27 7.13
N VAL A 66 9.80 6.24 8.24
CA VAL A 66 10.82 7.22 8.62
C VAL A 66 11.95 7.21 7.59
N ASP A 67 12.20 8.36 6.98
CA ASP A 67 13.34 8.64 6.09
C ASP A 67 13.76 10.12 6.26
N PRO A 68 15.05 10.41 6.50
CA PRO A 68 15.54 11.79 6.63
C PRO A 68 15.19 12.69 5.44
N HIS A 69 15.09 12.13 4.23
CA HIS A 69 14.67 12.84 3.01
C HIS A 69 13.18 13.14 2.97
N LEU A 70 12.39 12.60 3.90
CA LEU A 70 11.00 12.97 4.16
C LEU A 70 10.89 13.89 5.39
N GLY A 71 12.03 14.35 5.91
CA GLY A 71 12.15 15.19 7.10
C GLY A 71 12.01 14.42 8.41
N SER A 72 12.06 13.08 8.43
CA SER A 72 11.90 12.37 9.70
C SER A 72 13.12 12.50 10.60
N GLU A 73 12.91 12.56 11.92
CA GLU A 73 14.00 12.50 12.91
C GLU A 73 14.44 11.04 13.16
N PRO A 74 15.75 10.71 13.21
CA PRO A 74 16.23 9.34 13.46
C PRO A 74 15.77 8.72 14.78
N ALA A 75 15.49 9.55 15.79
CA ALA A 75 14.94 9.10 17.07
C ALA A 75 13.46 8.71 16.99
N PHE A 76 12.78 9.01 15.88
CA PHE A 76 11.39 8.66 15.68
C PHE A 76 11.27 7.24 15.16
N ASP A 77 10.63 6.38 15.94
CA ASP A 77 10.32 5.01 15.55
C ASP A 77 8.81 4.92 15.23
N GLY A 78 8.49 4.83 13.94
CA GLY A 78 7.11 4.64 13.48
C GLY A 78 6.86 5.18 12.07
N ARG A 79 5.81 5.98 11.95
CA ARG A 79 5.31 6.53 10.69
C ARG A 79 5.29 8.05 10.71
N ILE A 80 5.51 8.68 9.57
CA ILE A 80 5.39 10.13 9.43
C ILE A 80 3.91 10.53 9.55
N TYR A 81 3.59 11.29 10.61
CA TYR A 81 2.25 11.81 10.83
C TYR A 81 1.91 12.93 9.85
N GLY A 82 0.63 12.98 9.49
CA GLY A 82 0.13 13.76 8.36
C GLY A 82 0.44 15.26 8.35
N VAL A 83 0.56 15.91 9.52
CA VAL A 83 0.93 17.33 9.58
C VAL A 83 2.39 17.55 9.18
N TRP A 84 3.26 16.59 9.45
CA TRP A 84 4.66 16.61 9.04
C TRP A 84 4.79 16.52 7.51
N GLN A 85 3.94 15.70 6.88
CA GLN A 85 3.90 15.57 5.42
C GLN A 85 3.49 16.87 4.70
N PHE A 86 2.84 17.83 5.37
CA PHE A 86 2.51 19.12 4.75
C PHE A 86 3.70 20.10 4.72
N HIS A 87 4.68 19.90 5.60
CA HIS A 87 5.87 20.74 5.66
C HIS A 87 7.01 20.20 4.79
N HIS A 88 6.86 18.99 4.27
CA HIS A 88 7.88 18.30 3.49
C HIS A 88 7.29 17.78 2.17
N ASP A 89 8.10 17.65 1.13
CA ASP A 89 7.72 17.01 -0.13
C ASP A 89 7.66 15.48 0.00
N ALA A 90 6.92 14.98 0.99
CA ALA A 90 6.85 13.56 1.31
C ALA A 90 6.13 12.75 0.24
N SER A 91 5.23 13.40 -0.52
CA SER A 91 4.49 12.75 -1.61
C SER A 91 5.35 12.53 -2.85
N ARG A 92 6.39 13.34 -3.10
CA ARG A 92 7.27 13.18 -4.26
C ARG A 92 7.91 11.80 -4.33
N ALA A 93 8.40 11.26 -3.20
CA ALA A 93 9.03 9.94 -3.17
C ALA A 93 8.07 8.83 -3.67
N VAL A 94 6.79 8.91 -3.30
CA VAL A 94 5.76 7.97 -3.77
C VAL A 94 5.48 8.17 -5.27
N VAL A 95 5.35 9.43 -5.71
CA VAL A 95 5.12 9.75 -7.13
C VAL A 95 6.28 9.28 -8.02
N GLU A 96 7.52 9.47 -7.57
CA GLU A 96 8.72 9.00 -8.25
C GLU A 96 8.75 7.46 -8.31
N ALA A 97 8.39 6.78 -7.22
CA ALA A 97 8.32 5.33 -7.18
C ALA A 97 7.25 4.77 -8.15
N VAL A 98 6.07 5.40 -8.21
CA VAL A 98 5.02 5.06 -9.16
C VAL A 98 5.48 5.30 -10.60
N THR A 99 6.08 6.47 -10.87
CA THR A 99 6.59 6.83 -12.21
C THR A 99 7.66 5.87 -12.68
N SER A 100 8.60 5.51 -11.79
CA SER A 100 9.63 4.52 -12.05
C SER A 100 9.04 3.14 -12.36
N ARG A 101 8.05 2.69 -11.56
CA ARG A 101 7.36 1.41 -11.78
C ARG A 101 6.60 1.38 -13.11
N LEU A 102 5.93 2.46 -13.48
CA LEU A 102 5.17 2.57 -14.73
C LEU A 102 6.06 2.66 -15.97
N SER A 103 7.29 3.17 -15.80
CA SER A 103 8.29 3.21 -16.88
C SER A 103 8.84 1.82 -17.24
N CYS A 104 8.66 0.83 -16.35
CA CYS A 104 8.96 -0.57 -16.63
C CYS A 104 7.70 -1.28 -17.13
N PRO A 105 7.69 -1.83 -18.37
CA PRO A 105 6.59 -2.63 -18.87
C PRO A 105 6.24 -3.73 -17.86
N ALA A 106 4.95 -3.90 -17.54
CA ALA A 106 4.54 -5.04 -16.75
C ALA A 106 5.00 -6.31 -17.48
N ALA A 107 5.65 -7.23 -16.76
CA ALA A 107 5.83 -8.58 -17.26
C ALA A 107 4.44 -9.07 -17.66
N VAL A 108 4.25 -9.36 -18.94
CA VAL A 108 3.03 -9.98 -19.45
C VAL A 108 2.85 -11.23 -18.59
N PRO A 109 1.70 -11.44 -17.93
CA PRO A 109 1.44 -12.73 -17.31
C PRO A 109 1.69 -13.77 -18.39
N GLU A 110 2.60 -14.72 -18.15
CA GLU A 110 2.76 -15.84 -19.07
C GLU A 110 1.35 -16.38 -19.32
N MET A 111 0.96 -16.37 -20.59
CA MET A 111 -0.36 -16.74 -21.08
C MET A 111 -0.48 -18.27 -20.99
N ILE A 112 -0.32 -18.83 -19.80
CA ILE A 112 -0.63 -20.22 -19.50
C ILE A 112 -2.16 -20.28 -19.41
N GLY A 113 -2.80 -20.47 -20.56
CA GLY A 113 -4.24 -20.76 -20.55
C GLY A 113 -4.98 -20.60 -21.86
N MET A 114 -4.45 -19.92 -22.87
CA MET A 114 -5.19 -19.78 -24.14
C MET A 114 -5.07 -21.06 -25.01
N ASP A 115 -3.93 -21.76 -24.94
CA ASP A 115 -3.72 -23.03 -25.67
C ASP A 115 -4.52 -24.20 -25.10
N LEU A 116 -4.70 -24.25 -23.77
CA LEU A 116 -5.47 -25.33 -23.13
C LEU A 116 -6.98 -25.19 -23.41
N PHE A 117 -7.49 -23.95 -23.48
CA PHE A 117 -8.89 -23.68 -23.85
C PHE A 117 -9.18 -24.04 -25.31
N MET A 118 -8.25 -23.76 -26.24
CA MET A 118 -8.42 -24.10 -27.65
C MET A 118 -8.33 -25.61 -27.91
N GLN A 119 -7.43 -26.32 -27.21
CA GLN A 119 -7.34 -27.80 -27.32
C GLN A 119 -8.58 -28.51 -26.77
N ALA A 120 -9.17 -28.01 -25.67
CA ALA A 120 -10.41 -28.56 -25.12
C ALA A 120 -11.62 -28.30 -26.04
N ALA A 121 -11.71 -27.13 -26.67
CA ALA A 121 -12.79 -26.80 -27.61
C ALA A 121 -12.73 -27.63 -28.90
N LEU A 122 -11.54 -27.92 -29.41
CA LEU A 122 -11.34 -28.77 -30.61
C LEU A 122 -11.71 -30.23 -30.37
N HIS A 123 -11.50 -30.76 -29.15
CA HIS A 123 -11.90 -32.13 -28.82
C HIS A 123 -13.42 -32.31 -28.63
N ILE A 124 -14.16 -31.25 -28.31
CA ILE A 124 -15.63 -31.32 -28.17
C ILE A 124 -16.34 -31.32 -29.54
N GLN A 125 -15.71 -30.81 -30.61
CA GLN A 125 -16.31 -30.80 -31.95
C GLN A 125 -16.00 -32.05 -32.79
N ALA A 126 -15.19 -32.98 -32.29
CA ALA A 126 -14.79 -34.21 -32.99
C ALA A 126 -15.44 -35.49 -32.43
N GLY A 127 -16.49 -35.37 -31.60
CA GLY A 127 -17.28 -36.47 -31.05
C GLY A 127 -18.67 -36.54 -31.66
#